data_AF-A0A7L4P6E7-F1
#
_entry.id   AF-A0A7L4P6E7-F1
#
_cell.length_a   1.000
_cell.length_b   1.000
_cell.length_c   1.000
_cell.angle_alpha   90.00
_cell.angle_beta   90.00
_cell.angle_gamma   90.00
#
_symmetry.space_group_name_H-M   'P 1'
#
loop_
_entity.id
_entity.type
_entity.pdbx_description
1 polymer ?
#
loop_
_entity_poly.entity_id
_entity_poly.type
_entity_poly.pdbx_seq_one_letter_code
_entity_poly.pdbx_strand_id
1 'polypeptide(L)'
;MDSLNQNSVPSSTRSRGERKPKKDKTQQTFFQTDAGTELSKVGKSIYQFRIDLEGIRPPIWRRILVPGDSTLKDLHKAIQDVMGWEDYHLHEFQLPDPFSGNRISLDNSQEDNELIEDWFDLENPRGRYIYDFGDYWEHIIKLEKIQSLDEGAAYPQCTGGKRASPPEDCGGVGGYQEMLEILKDPEHEEYEETVEWLGDNFDPEEFNPEAVVFRGLGDS
;
A
#
# COMPACT_ATOMS: atom_id res chain seq x y z
N MET A 1 31.62 40.85 -35.94
CA MET A 1 32.21 39.51 -36.07
C MET A 1 33.26 39.40 -35.00
N ASP A 2 33.08 38.80 -33.82
CA ASP A 2 31.98 38.02 -33.27
C ASP A 2 31.93 38.21 -31.74
N SER A 3 30.72 38.12 -31.22
CA SER A 3 30.32 38.29 -29.83
C SER A 3 30.24 36.93 -29.14
N LEU A 4 30.86 36.77 -27.95
CA LEU A 4 30.51 35.73 -26.95
C LEU A 4 30.95 36.24 -25.57
N ASN A 5 30.15 37.07 -24.87
CA ASN A 5 29.09 36.72 -23.92
C ASN A 5 29.44 35.57 -22.96
N GLN A 6 30.06 35.91 -21.82
CA GLN A 6 30.19 35.02 -20.66
C GLN A 6 28.92 35.13 -19.82
N ASN A 7 28.07 34.10 -19.87
CA ASN A 7 26.89 34.01 -19.04
C ASN A 7 27.27 33.61 -17.61
N SER A 8 26.91 34.48 -16.69
CA SER A 8 26.92 34.31 -15.24
C SER A 8 25.96 33.19 -14.81
N VAL A 9 26.43 32.32 -13.92
CA VAL A 9 25.64 31.29 -13.24
C VAL A 9 24.70 31.95 -12.22
N PRO A 10 23.37 31.72 -12.25
CA PRO A 10 22.51 32.14 -11.16
C PRO A 10 22.49 31.09 -10.04
N SER A 11 22.90 31.55 -8.86
CA SER A 11 22.67 30.94 -7.54
C SER A 11 21.21 30.53 -7.35
N SER A 12 20.94 29.25 -7.11
CA SER A 12 19.62 28.79 -6.69
C SER A 12 19.46 28.98 -5.18
N THR A 13 18.81 30.07 -4.79
CA THR A 13 18.26 30.23 -3.45
C THR A 13 17.16 29.19 -3.23
N ARG A 14 17.37 28.27 -2.27
CA ARG A 14 16.32 27.38 -1.75
C ARG A 14 15.20 28.24 -1.17
N SER A 15 14.06 28.31 -1.86
CA SER A 15 12.83 28.84 -1.27
C SER A 15 12.28 27.82 -0.29
N ARG A 16 12.01 28.32 0.92
CA ARG A 16 11.41 27.60 2.03
C ARG A 16 9.98 27.26 1.62
N GLY A 17 9.66 25.96 1.51
CA GLY A 17 8.34 25.49 1.09
C GLY A 17 7.22 26.16 1.89
N GLU A 18 6.32 26.81 1.16
CA GLU A 18 5.08 27.37 1.69
C GLU A 18 4.21 26.21 2.21
N ARG A 19 3.64 26.39 3.41
CA ARG A 19 2.65 25.45 3.96
C ARG A 19 1.42 25.48 3.05
N LYS A 20 1.08 24.33 2.44
CA LYS A 20 -0.15 24.16 1.66
C LYS A 20 -1.37 24.44 2.55
N PRO A 21 -2.45 25.04 1.99
CA PRO A 21 -3.68 25.27 2.74
C PRO A 21 -4.34 23.93 3.10
N LYS A 22 -4.71 23.77 4.38
CA LYS A 22 -5.56 22.67 4.86
C LYS A 22 -6.96 22.83 4.27
N LYS A 23 -7.63 21.71 3.95
CA LYS A 23 -9.03 21.65 3.53
C LYS A 23 -9.87 22.60 4.39
N ASP A 24 -10.49 23.60 3.77
CA ASP A 24 -11.55 24.38 4.39
C ASP A 24 -12.76 23.43 4.54
N LYS A 25 -13.07 23.02 5.78
CA LYS A 25 -14.08 22.00 6.12
C LYS A 25 -15.53 22.50 5.95
N THR A 26 -15.77 23.48 5.09
CA THR A 26 -17.04 24.22 5.09
C THR A 26 -17.74 24.21 3.72
N GLN A 27 -17.84 23.04 3.07
CA GLN A 27 -18.90 22.79 2.09
C GLN A 27 -19.48 21.39 2.32
N GLN A 28 -20.52 21.36 3.15
CA GLN A 28 -21.40 20.21 3.32
C GLN A 28 -22.20 20.01 2.03
N THR A 29 -21.95 18.91 1.33
CA THR A 29 -22.85 18.43 0.27
C THR A 29 -23.99 17.66 0.92
N PHE A 30 -25.17 18.30 0.98
CA PHE A 30 -26.40 17.67 1.44
C PHE A 30 -26.96 16.75 0.37
N PHE A 31 -26.98 15.44 0.62
CA PHE A 31 -27.81 14.52 -0.14
C PHE A 31 -29.11 14.28 0.64
N GLN A 32 -30.22 14.74 0.05
CA GLN A 32 -31.55 14.57 0.60
C GLN A 32 -32.04 13.15 0.29
N THR A 33 -32.41 12.39 1.31
CA THR A 33 -33.18 11.14 1.14
C THR A 33 -34.44 11.20 1.98
N ASP A 34 -35.54 10.69 1.42
CA ASP A 34 -36.86 10.69 2.03
C ASP A 34 -36.98 9.61 3.11
N ALA A 35 -36.42 9.89 4.28
CA ALA A 35 -36.84 9.42 5.60
C ALA A 35 -35.90 10.06 6.62
N GLY A 36 -36.39 11.03 7.39
CA GLY A 36 -35.61 11.90 8.25
C GLY A 36 -34.83 11.20 9.37
N THR A 37 -33.65 10.67 9.04
CA THR A 37 -32.55 10.46 9.98
C THR A 37 -31.35 11.25 9.47
N GLU A 38 -31.13 12.40 10.11
CA GLU A 38 -29.98 13.27 9.91
C GLU A 38 -28.73 12.53 10.41
N LEU A 39 -27.97 11.90 9.51
CA LEU A 39 -26.66 11.33 9.86
C LEU A 39 -25.65 12.47 9.98
N SER A 40 -25.59 13.07 11.16
CA SER A 40 -24.45 13.89 11.57
C SER A 40 -23.18 13.06 11.51
N LYS A 41 -22.24 13.45 10.66
CA LYS A 41 -20.95 12.79 10.42
C LYS A 41 -20.00 12.95 11.61
N VAL A 42 -19.94 12.00 12.57
CA VAL A 42 -18.79 11.76 13.47
C VAL A 42 -18.74 10.28 13.91
N GLY A 43 -18.53 9.38 12.96
CA GLY A 43 -18.15 7.99 13.27
C GLY A 43 -16.84 7.69 12.56
N LYS A 44 -15.87 7.09 13.26
CA LYS A 44 -14.67 6.58 12.60
C LYS A 44 -15.10 5.63 11.47
N SER A 45 -14.49 5.78 10.31
CA SER A 45 -14.81 4.96 9.13
C SER A 45 -13.76 3.88 8.97
N ILE A 46 -14.18 2.69 8.57
CA ILE A 46 -13.32 1.58 8.21
C ILE A 46 -13.28 1.45 6.70
N TYR A 47 -12.07 1.43 6.18
CA TYR A 47 -11.76 1.32 4.76
C TYR A 47 -11.43 -0.14 4.45
N GLN A 48 -12.16 -0.72 3.50
CA GLN A 48 -11.87 -2.03 2.97
C GLN A 48 -11.01 -1.91 1.72
N PHE A 49 -9.75 -2.29 1.82
CA PHE A 49 -8.84 -2.35 0.68
C PHE A 49 -8.72 -3.77 0.16
N ARG A 50 -8.69 -3.91 -1.16
CA ARG A 50 -8.08 -5.04 -1.85
C ARG A 50 -6.69 -4.63 -2.31
N ILE A 51 -5.71 -5.48 -2.05
CA ILE A 51 -4.31 -5.32 -2.43
C ILE A 51 -3.98 -6.47 -3.37
N ASP A 52 -3.65 -6.18 -4.62
CA ASP A 52 -3.23 -7.16 -5.62
C ASP A 52 -1.73 -6.97 -5.90
N LEU A 53 -0.95 -8.05 -5.84
CA LEU A 53 0.46 -8.04 -6.24
C LEU A 53 0.54 -8.25 -7.76
N GLU A 54 1.16 -7.31 -8.47
CA GLU A 54 1.21 -7.31 -9.93
C GLU A 54 2.27 -8.28 -10.48
N GLY A 55 2.12 -8.66 -11.75
CA GLY A 55 3.09 -9.49 -12.45
C GLY A 55 3.00 -11.00 -12.20
N ILE A 56 2.19 -11.45 -11.23
CA ILE A 56 2.08 -12.88 -10.87
C ILE A 56 0.71 -13.46 -11.25
N ARG A 57 0.72 -14.67 -11.82
CA ARG A 57 -0.49 -15.45 -12.11
C ARG A 57 -0.34 -16.91 -11.66
N PRO A 58 -1.35 -17.52 -10.99
CA PRO A 58 -2.61 -16.92 -10.50
C PRO A 58 -2.38 -15.77 -9.50
N PRO A 59 -3.33 -14.83 -9.35
CA PRO A 59 -3.09 -13.61 -8.59
C PRO A 59 -2.87 -13.89 -7.10
N ILE A 60 -1.85 -13.24 -6.53
CA ILE A 60 -1.63 -13.13 -5.08
C ILE A 60 -2.33 -11.84 -4.63
N TRP A 61 -3.20 -11.93 -3.63
CA TRP A 61 -3.95 -10.77 -3.16
C TRP A 61 -4.37 -10.89 -1.70
N ARG A 62 -4.65 -9.73 -1.09
CA ARG A 62 -5.12 -9.59 0.29
C ARG A 62 -6.30 -8.63 0.33
N ARG A 63 -7.18 -8.78 1.33
CA ARG A 63 -8.24 -7.83 1.64
C ARG A 63 -8.18 -7.47 3.10
N ILE A 64 -8.03 -6.19 3.37
CA ILE A 64 -7.86 -5.66 4.72
C ILE A 64 -8.90 -4.62 5.07
N LEU A 65 -9.17 -4.50 6.36
CA LEU A 65 -9.96 -3.44 6.97
C LEU A 65 -9.02 -2.57 7.81
N VAL A 66 -8.95 -1.28 7.50
CA VAL A 66 -8.08 -0.31 8.19
C VAL A 66 -8.92 0.93 8.56
N PRO A 67 -8.70 1.58 9.72
CA PRO A 67 -9.34 2.85 10.01
C PRO A 67 -8.95 3.93 8.99
N GLY A 68 -9.92 4.74 8.54
CA GLY A 68 -9.68 5.83 7.59
C GLY A 68 -8.83 6.96 8.16
N ASP A 69 -8.84 7.11 9.48
CA ASP A 69 -8.01 8.05 10.24
C ASP A 69 -6.59 7.51 10.52
N SER A 70 -6.23 6.34 9.99
CA SER A 70 -4.85 5.84 9.97
C SER A 70 -3.99 6.57 8.94
N THR A 71 -2.68 6.57 9.15
CA THR A 71 -1.69 7.16 8.24
C THR A 71 -1.35 6.22 7.08
N LEU A 72 -0.71 6.74 6.03
CA LEU A 72 -0.15 5.89 4.96
C LEU A 72 0.96 4.96 5.49
N LYS A 73 1.67 5.34 6.55
CA LYS A 73 2.62 4.46 7.23
C LYS A 73 1.94 3.28 7.92
N ASP A 74 0.77 3.52 8.53
CA ASP A 74 -0.02 2.44 9.11
C ASP A 74 -0.53 1.50 8.01
N LEU A 75 -0.87 2.03 6.84
CA LEU A 75 -1.21 1.23 5.67
C LEU A 75 -0.01 0.43 5.16
N HIS A 76 1.19 1.02 5.11
CA HIS A 76 2.44 0.32 4.78
C HIS A 76 2.66 -0.88 5.69
N LYS A 77 2.64 -0.67 7.01
CA LYS A 77 2.78 -1.76 7.99
C LYS A 77 1.71 -2.84 7.80
N ALA A 78 0.46 -2.44 7.58
CA ALA A 78 -0.61 -3.40 7.35
C ALA A 78 -0.40 -4.22 6.07
N ILE A 79 0.19 -3.63 5.01
CA ILE A 79 0.58 -4.35 3.79
C ILE A 79 1.71 -5.34 4.09
N GLN A 80 2.77 -4.91 4.78
CA GLN A 80 3.88 -5.77 5.19
C GLN A 80 3.39 -6.99 5.98
N ASP A 81 2.53 -6.76 6.99
CA ASP A 81 1.98 -7.83 7.83
C ASP A 81 1.13 -8.84 7.03
N VAL A 82 0.29 -8.40 6.09
CA VAL A 82 -0.51 -9.34 5.27
C VAL A 82 0.29 -10.03 4.18
N MET A 83 1.42 -9.45 3.76
CA MET A 83 2.34 -10.10 2.84
C MET A 83 3.30 -11.04 3.56
N GLY A 84 3.45 -10.93 4.88
CA GLY A 84 4.43 -11.71 5.65
C GLY A 84 5.86 -11.24 5.38
N TRP A 85 6.03 -9.96 5.06
CA TRP A 85 7.33 -9.32 4.84
C TRP A 85 7.83 -8.61 6.10
N GLU A 86 9.12 -8.28 6.10
CA GLU A 86 9.85 -7.88 7.30
C GLU A 86 10.33 -6.41 7.26
N ASP A 87 9.86 -5.64 6.28
CA ASP A 87 10.10 -4.19 6.16
C ASP A 87 11.61 -3.84 6.08
N TYR A 88 12.38 -4.64 5.34
CA TYR A 88 13.83 -4.45 5.15
C TYR A 88 14.18 -3.38 4.13
N HIS A 89 13.28 -3.12 3.19
CA HIS A 89 13.55 -2.31 2.03
C HIS A 89 12.78 -1.00 1.98
N LEU A 90 13.23 -0.09 1.11
CA LEU A 90 12.51 1.15 0.86
C LEU A 90 11.20 0.89 0.12
N HIS A 91 10.23 1.77 0.36
CA HIS A 91 8.94 1.76 -0.31
C HIS A 91 8.47 3.16 -0.68
N GLU A 92 7.46 3.22 -1.54
CA GLU A 92 6.71 4.44 -1.82
C GLU A 92 5.25 4.14 -2.17
N PHE A 93 4.37 5.11 -1.87
CA PHE A 93 3.04 5.17 -2.45
C PHE A 93 3.02 6.09 -3.66
N GLN A 94 2.37 5.66 -4.75
CA GLN A 94 2.12 6.51 -5.91
C GLN A 94 0.61 6.71 -6.07
N LEU A 95 0.09 7.84 -5.58
CA LEU A 95 -1.34 8.11 -5.44
C LEU A 95 -1.79 9.27 -6.34
N PRO A 96 -3.01 9.26 -6.90
CA PRO A 96 -3.59 10.43 -7.53
C PRO A 96 -3.89 11.49 -6.48
N ASP A 97 -3.35 12.69 -6.66
CA ASP A 97 -3.66 13.87 -5.85
C ASP A 97 -5.15 14.20 -5.95
N PRO A 98 -5.91 14.24 -4.85
CA PRO A 98 -7.36 14.45 -4.91
C PRO A 98 -7.78 15.79 -5.52
N PHE A 99 -6.90 16.80 -5.56
CA PHE A 99 -7.23 18.14 -6.07
C PHE A 99 -6.89 18.30 -7.55
N SER A 100 -5.74 17.79 -7.96
CA SER A 100 -5.20 17.98 -9.31
C SER A 100 -5.31 16.73 -10.19
N GLY A 101 -5.57 15.56 -9.61
CA GLY A 101 -5.54 14.27 -10.28
C GLY A 101 -4.14 13.81 -10.71
N ASN A 102 -3.12 14.62 -10.47
CA ASN A 102 -1.74 14.29 -10.82
C ASN A 102 -1.22 13.21 -9.87
N ARG A 103 -0.37 12.32 -10.39
CA ARG A 103 0.23 11.28 -9.57
C ARG A 103 1.37 11.83 -8.73
N ILE A 104 1.31 11.61 -7.42
CA ILE A 104 2.31 12.00 -6.45
C ILE A 104 2.96 10.73 -5.90
N SER A 105 4.28 10.69 -5.87
CA SER A 105 5.06 9.72 -5.10
C SER A 105 5.26 10.25 -3.69
N LEU A 106 4.98 9.41 -2.71
CA LEU A 106 5.19 9.65 -1.28
C LEU A 106 6.15 8.58 -0.78
N ASP A 107 7.34 8.98 -0.37
CA ASP A 107 8.29 8.08 0.27
C ASP A 107 8.05 7.99 1.78
N ASN A 108 8.78 7.07 2.43
CA ASN A 108 8.71 6.83 3.87
C ASN A 108 8.86 8.08 4.76
N SER A 109 9.51 9.16 4.28
CA SER A 109 9.70 10.39 5.05
C SER A 109 8.46 11.29 5.08
N GLN A 110 7.47 11.02 4.22
CA GLN A 110 6.28 11.86 4.04
C GLN A 110 5.03 11.23 4.66
N GLU A 111 4.99 9.91 4.80
CA GLU A 111 3.78 9.14 5.14
C GLU A 111 3.24 9.35 6.56
N ASP A 112 4.09 9.70 7.52
CA ASP A 112 3.75 9.87 8.95
C ASP A 112 2.60 10.87 9.19
N ASN A 113 2.37 11.81 8.26
CA ASN A 113 1.36 12.86 8.42
C ASN A 113 0.23 12.81 7.38
N GLU A 114 0.22 11.78 6.52
CA GLU A 114 -0.74 11.64 5.43
C GLU A 114 -1.79 10.60 5.82
N LEU A 115 -3.05 11.03 5.99
CA LEU A 115 -4.14 10.12 6.38
C LEU A 115 -4.69 9.38 5.16
N ILE A 116 -5.08 8.12 5.33
CA ILE A 116 -5.72 7.32 4.27
C ILE A 116 -6.94 8.05 3.70
N GLU A 117 -7.79 8.62 4.57
CA GLU A 117 -9.00 9.35 4.16
C GLU A 117 -8.72 10.65 3.38
N ASP A 118 -7.49 11.15 3.40
CA ASP A 118 -7.10 12.29 2.57
C ASP A 118 -6.81 11.90 1.12
N TRP A 119 -6.45 10.64 0.86
CA TRP A 119 -6.03 10.16 -0.47
C TRP A 119 -7.03 9.24 -1.14
N PHE A 120 -7.80 8.46 -0.36
CA PHE A 120 -8.75 7.48 -0.89
C PHE A 120 -10.20 7.84 -0.59
N ASP A 121 -11.04 7.74 -1.61
CA ASP A 121 -12.50 7.70 -1.49
C ASP A 121 -13.08 6.83 -2.63
N LEU A 122 -14.40 6.71 -2.72
CA LEU A 122 -15.03 5.84 -3.72
C LEU A 122 -14.94 6.39 -5.16
N GLU A 123 -14.67 7.69 -5.33
CA GLU A 123 -14.42 8.36 -6.61
C GLU A 123 -12.92 8.35 -6.98
N ASN A 124 -12.03 8.30 -5.99
CA ASN A 124 -10.59 8.09 -6.10
C ASN A 124 -10.13 6.79 -5.40
N PRO A 125 -10.55 5.61 -5.86
CA PRO A 125 -10.40 4.38 -5.08
C PRO A 125 -9.06 3.66 -5.29
N ARG A 126 -8.14 4.17 -6.11
CA ARG A 126 -6.97 3.39 -6.56
C ARG A 126 -5.65 4.12 -6.31
N GLY A 127 -4.67 3.37 -5.84
CA GLY A 127 -3.30 3.78 -5.65
C GLY A 127 -2.32 2.67 -5.97
N ARG A 128 -1.03 3.00 -6.06
CA ARG A 128 0.05 2.01 -6.13
C ARG A 128 0.92 2.08 -4.89
N TYR A 129 1.45 0.93 -4.51
CA TYR A 129 2.47 0.79 -3.48
C TYR A 129 3.60 -0.06 -4.04
N ILE A 130 4.82 0.46 -3.97
CA ILE A 130 6.02 -0.22 -4.44
C ILE A 130 6.88 -0.50 -3.22
N TYR A 131 7.22 -1.77 -3.01
CA TYR A 131 8.14 -2.20 -1.97
C TYR A 131 9.36 -2.85 -2.61
N ASP A 132 10.53 -2.61 -2.01
CA ASP A 132 11.83 -3.02 -2.51
C ASP A 132 12.15 -2.45 -3.91
N PHE A 133 13.04 -1.46 -3.96
CA PHE A 133 13.42 -0.85 -5.25
C PHE A 133 14.41 -1.70 -6.05
N GLY A 134 14.96 -2.77 -5.47
CA GLY A 134 15.69 -3.81 -6.18
C GLY A 134 14.73 -4.77 -6.87
N ASP A 135 13.93 -5.50 -6.09
CA ASP A 135 13.01 -6.54 -6.59
C ASP A 135 11.73 -5.99 -7.23
N TYR A 136 11.38 -4.75 -6.91
CA TYR A 136 10.28 -3.98 -7.50
C TYR A 136 8.90 -4.63 -7.33
N TRP A 137 8.51 -4.90 -6.09
CA TRP A 137 7.19 -5.45 -5.77
C TRP A 137 6.10 -4.39 -5.87
N GLU A 138 5.47 -4.32 -7.05
CA GLU A 138 4.36 -3.40 -7.33
C GLU A 138 3.01 -3.98 -6.89
N HIS A 139 2.29 -3.21 -6.09
CA HIS A 139 0.95 -3.52 -5.63
C HIS A 139 -0.07 -2.51 -6.13
N ILE A 140 -1.23 -3.00 -6.56
CA ILE A 140 -2.42 -2.17 -6.76
C ILE A 140 -3.25 -2.20 -5.50
N ILE A 141 -3.43 -1.03 -4.89
CA ILE A 141 -4.30 -0.83 -3.74
C ILE A 141 -5.62 -0.26 -4.24
N LYS A 142 -6.72 -0.94 -3.93
CA LYS A 142 -8.07 -0.53 -4.32
C LYS A 142 -9.00 -0.46 -3.11
N LEU A 143 -9.52 0.72 -2.82
CA LEU A 143 -10.64 0.91 -1.91
C LEU A 143 -11.90 0.31 -2.54
N GLU A 144 -12.45 -0.72 -1.90
CA GLU A 144 -13.68 -1.40 -2.34
C GLU A 144 -14.91 -0.86 -1.63
N LYS A 145 -14.78 -0.48 -0.36
CA LYS A 145 -15.91 -0.11 0.51
C LYS A 145 -15.45 0.78 1.67
N ILE A 146 -16.31 1.71 2.08
CA ILE A 146 -16.21 2.44 3.34
C ILE A 146 -17.39 2.03 4.23
N GLN A 147 -17.14 1.68 5.48
CA GLN A 147 -18.17 1.26 6.44
C GLN A 147 -17.95 1.91 7.82
N SER A 148 -18.96 1.87 8.68
CA SER A 148 -18.83 2.36 10.05
C SER A 148 -17.88 1.49 10.87
N LEU A 149 -17.12 2.11 11.77
CA LEU A 149 -16.35 1.41 12.80
C LEU A 149 -17.27 0.54 13.67
N ASP A 150 -16.86 -0.71 13.87
CA ASP A 150 -17.39 -1.56 14.94
C ASP A 150 -16.50 -1.37 16.18
N GLU A 151 -17.03 -0.73 17.22
CA GLU A 151 -16.30 -0.47 18.47
C GLU A 151 -15.89 -1.77 19.22
N GLY A 152 -16.52 -2.90 18.90
CA GLY A 152 -16.19 -4.21 19.48
C GLY A 152 -15.09 -4.96 18.73
N ALA A 153 -14.66 -4.47 17.58
CA ALA A 153 -13.66 -5.12 16.73
C ALA A 153 -12.28 -4.46 16.86
N ALA A 154 -11.22 -5.28 16.84
CA ALA A 154 -9.85 -4.78 16.71
C ALA A 154 -9.51 -4.56 15.23
N TYR A 155 -8.85 -3.45 14.92
CA TYR A 155 -8.34 -3.14 13.58
C TYR A 155 -6.82 -2.92 13.63
N PRO A 156 -6.08 -3.22 12.55
CA PRO A 156 -6.59 -3.64 11.24
C PRO A 156 -6.94 -5.14 11.23
N GLN A 157 -7.65 -5.59 10.18
CA GLN A 157 -8.06 -6.99 10.02
C GLN A 157 -7.79 -7.48 8.62
N CYS A 158 -7.36 -8.73 8.47
CA CYS A 158 -7.35 -9.43 7.18
C CYS A 158 -8.66 -10.22 7.04
N THR A 159 -9.43 -9.94 6.00
CA THR A 159 -10.75 -10.57 5.77
C THR A 159 -10.75 -11.53 4.58
N GLY A 160 -9.62 -11.66 3.89
CA GLY A 160 -9.48 -12.56 2.77
C GLY A 160 -8.16 -12.40 2.04
N GLY A 161 -7.83 -13.40 1.24
CA GLY A 161 -6.68 -13.40 0.37
C GLY A 161 -6.53 -14.76 -0.30
N LYS A 162 -5.55 -14.89 -1.16
CA LYS A 162 -5.14 -16.17 -1.75
C LYS A 162 -3.65 -16.18 -2.02
N ARG A 163 -3.07 -17.39 -1.95
CA ARG A 163 -1.67 -17.71 -2.25
C ARG A 163 -0.68 -17.07 -1.29
N ALA A 164 0.40 -17.77 -1.01
CA ALA A 164 1.51 -17.21 -0.25
C ALA A 164 2.11 -16.04 -1.04
N SER A 165 2.63 -15.05 -0.32
CA SER A 165 3.40 -13.97 -0.96
C SER A 165 4.79 -14.50 -1.35
N PRO A 166 5.46 -13.87 -2.32
CA PRO A 166 6.86 -14.17 -2.58
C PRO A 166 7.70 -13.96 -1.32
N PRO A 167 8.66 -14.84 -1.01
CA PRO A 167 9.64 -14.59 0.04
C PRO A 167 10.42 -13.29 -0.20
N GLU A 168 10.93 -12.68 0.87
CA GLU A 168 11.87 -11.56 0.77
C GLU A 168 13.08 -11.95 -0.09
N ASP A 169 13.62 -10.98 -0.84
CA ASP A 169 14.85 -11.11 -1.62
C ASP A 169 14.85 -12.26 -2.65
N CYS A 170 13.68 -12.70 -3.12
CA CYS A 170 13.59 -13.80 -4.10
C CYS A 170 13.82 -13.36 -5.56
N GLY A 171 14.28 -12.13 -5.80
CA GLY A 171 14.64 -11.63 -7.13
C GLY A 171 13.45 -11.11 -7.93
N GLY A 172 12.47 -10.50 -7.24
CA GLY A 172 11.29 -9.92 -7.86
C GLY A 172 10.39 -10.95 -8.56
N VAL A 173 9.50 -10.46 -9.41
CA VAL A 173 8.51 -11.31 -10.11
C VAL A 173 9.18 -12.43 -10.91
N GLY A 174 10.32 -12.13 -11.55
CA GLY A 174 11.05 -13.10 -12.36
C GLY A 174 11.64 -14.22 -11.52
N GLY A 175 12.39 -13.88 -10.47
CA GLY A 175 12.99 -14.86 -9.58
C GLY A 175 11.94 -15.70 -8.84
N TYR A 176 10.83 -15.10 -8.40
CA TYR A 176 9.72 -15.87 -7.83
C TYR A 176 9.11 -16.86 -8.82
N GLN A 177 8.91 -16.49 -10.08
CA GLN A 177 8.37 -17.39 -11.09
C GLN A 177 9.32 -18.54 -11.41
N GLU A 178 10.62 -18.26 -11.54
CA GLU A 178 11.65 -19.28 -11.73
C GLU A 178 11.67 -20.26 -10.56
N MET A 179 11.68 -19.75 -9.33
CA MET A 179 11.58 -20.55 -8.11
C MET A 179 10.34 -21.48 -8.13
N LEU A 180 9.17 -20.97 -8.53
CA LEU A 180 7.96 -21.80 -8.65
C LEU A 180 8.06 -22.87 -9.74
N GLU A 181 8.78 -22.63 -10.83
CA GLU A 181 9.01 -23.67 -11.86
C GLU A 181 9.97 -24.74 -11.36
N ILE A 182 11.04 -24.35 -10.65
CA ILE A 182 11.97 -25.29 -10.01
C ILE A 182 11.21 -26.20 -9.05
N LEU A 183 10.36 -25.65 -8.17
CA LEU A 183 9.60 -26.42 -7.19
C LEU A 183 8.60 -27.44 -7.79
N LYS A 184 8.25 -27.32 -9.08
CA LYS A 184 7.38 -28.30 -9.75
C LYS A 184 8.11 -29.55 -10.20
N ASP A 185 9.44 -29.50 -10.30
CA ASP A 185 10.26 -30.61 -10.78
C ASP A 185 11.31 -31.01 -9.72
N PRO A 186 11.02 -32.03 -8.90
CA PRO A 186 11.97 -32.56 -7.91
C PRO A 186 13.30 -33.05 -8.49
N GLU A 187 13.40 -33.27 -9.81
CA GLU A 187 14.64 -33.67 -10.50
C GLU A 187 15.40 -32.47 -11.10
N HIS A 188 14.88 -31.24 -10.94
CA HIS A 188 15.58 -30.03 -11.39
C HIS A 188 16.91 -29.88 -10.64
N GLU A 189 17.96 -29.44 -11.35
CA GLU A 189 19.31 -29.37 -10.78
C GLU A 189 19.43 -28.42 -9.57
N GLU A 190 18.56 -27.40 -9.53
CA GLU A 190 18.48 -26.40 -8.45
C GLU A 190 17.40 -26.70 -7.40
N TYR A 191 16.71 -27.86 -7.48
CA TYR A 191 15.59 -28.17 -6.59
C TYR A 191 15.99 -28.22 -5.12
N GLU A 192 17.04 -28.98 -4.78
CA GLU A 192 17.50 -29.15 -3.39
C GLU A 192 17.94 -27.82 -2.78
N GLU A 193 18.68 -27.00 -3.53
CA GLU A 193 19.14 -25.66 -3.09
C GLU A 193 17.94 -24.72 -2.86
N THR A 194 16.96 -24.73 -3.77
CA THR A 194 15.76 -23.90 -3.65
C THR A 194 14.92 -24.27 -2.42
N VAL A 195 14.74 -25.56 -2.15
CA VAL A 195 14.02 -26.05 -0.96
C VAL A 195 14.76 -25.69 0.32
N GLU A 196 16.10 -25.83 0.35
CA GLU A 196 16.91 -25.42 1.49
C GLU A 196 16.80 -23.92 1.77
N TRP A 197 16.83 -23.10 0.72
CA TRP A 197 16.71 -21.64 0.83
C TRP A 197 15.33 -21.20 1.36
N LEU A 198 14.25 -21.80 0.86
CA LEU A 198 12.89 -21.53 1.32
C LEU A 198 12.65 -21.96 2.77
N GLY A 199 13.41 -22.95 3.24
CA GLY A 199 13.16 -23.64 4.48
C GLY A 199 11.95 -24.57 4.40
N ASP A 200 11.75 -25.33 5.48
CA ASP A 200 10.66 -26.30 5.54
C ASP A 200 9.29 -25.57 5.55
N ASN A 201 8.39 -25.98 4.64
CA ASN A 201 6.96 -25.67 4.59
C ASN A 201 6.50 -24.44 3.76
N PHE A 202 7.26 -23.96 2.77
CA PHE A 202 6.69 -23.01 1.81
C PHE A 202 5.70 -23.70 0.86
N ASP A 203 4.41 -23.39 0.98
CA ASP A 203 3.37 -23.74 -0.01
C ASP A 203 2.90 -22.47 -0.73
N PRO A 204 3.17 -22.31 -2.05
CA PRO A 204 2.79 -21.11 -2.79
C PRO A 204 1.27 -20.88 -2.88
N GLU A 205 0.45 -21.90 -2.63
CA GLU A 205 -1.01 -21.78 -2.67
C GLU A 205 -1.64 -21.50 -1.29
N GLU A 206 -0.86 -21.64 -0.21
CA GLU A 206 -1.36 -21.48 1.15
C GLU A 206 -1.52 -20.00 1.55
N PHE A 207 -2.70 -19.66 2.05
CA PHE A 207 -2.93 -18.39 2.74
C PHE A 207 -4.10 -18.50 3.71
N ASN A 208 -3.89 -18.10 4.97
CA ASN A 208 -4.94 -18.04 5.99
C ASN A 208 -5.10 -16.61 6.53
N PRO A 209 -6.21 -15.91 6.22
CA PRO A 209 -6.47 -14.56 6.76
C PRO A 209 -6.46 -14.48 8.28
N GLU A 210 -6.88 -15.52 8.98
CA GLU A 210 -6.96 -15.56 10.45
C GLU A 210 -5.60 -15.71 11.12
N ALA A 211 -4.58 -16.15 10.37
CA ALA A 211 -3.21 -16.30 10.86
C ALA A 211 -2.41 -14.99 10.79
N VAL A 212 -2.93 -13.95 10.12
CA VAL A 212 -2.26 -12.65 10.02
C VAL A 212 -2.23 -11.97 11.39
N VAL A 213 -1.03 -11.60 11.83
CA VAL A 213 -0.81 -10.81 13.04
C VAL A 213 -0.32 -9.43 12.63
N PHE A 214 -1.07 -8.40 12.99
CA PHE A 214 -0.69 -7.02 12.69
C PHE A 214 0.22 -6.45 13.78
N ARG A 215 1.45 -6.09 13.41
CA ARG A 215 2.51 -5.68 14.32
C ARG A 215 2.56 -4.14 14.38
N GLY A 216 1.96 -3.55 15.41
CA GLY A 216 2.29 -2.17 15.81
C GLY A 216 1.43 -1.02 15.27
N LEU A 217 0.09 -1.11 15.38
CA LEU A 217 -0.80 0.06 15.38
C LEU A 217 -1.20 0.51 16.81
N GLY A 218 -0.35 0.29 17.82
CA GLY A 218 -0.70 0.50 19.24
C GLY A 218 0.37 1.12 20.14
N ASP A 219 1.60 1.32 19.66
CA ASP A 219 2.64 1.97 20.46
C ASP A 219 2.69 3.46 20.10
N SER A 220 1.89 4.22 20.85
CA SER A 220 1.91 5.69 20.96
C SER A 220 3.16 6.19 21.69
#